data_AF-A0A847DDB0-F1
#
_entry.id   AF-A0A847DDB0-F1
#
_cell.length_a   1.000
_cell.length_b   1.000
_cell.length_c   1.000
_cell.angle_alpha   90.00
_cell.angle_beta   90.00
_cell.angle_gamma   90.00
#
_symmetry.space_group_name_H-M   'P 1'
#
loop_
_entity.id
_entity.type
_entity.pdbx_description
1 polymer ?
#
loop_
_entity_poly.entity_id
_entity_poly.type
_entity_poly.pdbx_seq_one_letter_code
_entity_poly.pdbx_strand_id
1 'polypeptide(L)'
;MARFGMIIDVDKCTGCYSCFLACKDEFCGNNYPGYAASQPAKGHYWMKIVSVERGTTPKVKLDYIPTPCQQCENPTCISGGTPGAVYKRPDGIVIIDPEKAKGDKDIVSSCPYRVIYWNEELKVAQKCNFCAHLLDKGWKEPRCVETCPTGALVFGDLDDPKSEIAKKAKEGNTEVLHPEFAMKTSVSYIGLPKKFIAGEVVFADKKDEAAVGVKVTLVSGSMKMNTLTDHYGDFEFDGLDSNKEYTVRLEYSGYRAQEISVKTLKDVNLGEIVMKK
;
A
#
# COMPACT_ATOMS: atom_id res chain seq x y z
N MET A 1 -7.20 27.44 1.67
CA MET A 1 -6.86 26.85 0.36
C MET A 1 -6.94 25.35 0.54
N ALA A 2 -7.43 24.58 -0.45
CA ALA A 2 -7.56 23.14 -0.30
C ALA A 2 -6.21 22.49 -0.02
N ARG A 3 -6.17 21.41 0.77
CA ARG A 3 -4.98 20.59 0.96
C ARG A 3 -5.23 19.21 0.36
N PHE A 4 -4.70 18.99 -0.84
CA PHE A 4 -4.99 17.77 -1.59
C PHE A 4 -4.25 16.55 -1.03
N GLY A 5 -4.96 15.44 -0.90
CA GLY A 5 -4.40 14.15 -0.51
C GLY A 5 -5.05 12.99 -1.23
N MET A 6 -4.52 11.79 -0.96
CA MET A 6 -5.05 10.53 -1.48
C MET A 6 -5.02 9.45 -0.40
N ILE A 7 -6.13 8.75 -0.20
CA ILE A 7 -6.18 7.49 0.57
C ILE A 7 -6.24 6.33 -0.41
N ILE A 8 -5.40 5.32 -0.20
CA ILE A 8 -5.29 4.12 -1.03
C ILE A 8 -5.67 2.91 -0.18
N ASP A 9 -6.85 2.35 -0.44
CA ASP A 9 -7.40 1.15 0.19
C ASP A 9 -6.87 -0.10 -0.52
N VAL A 10 -5.82 -0.71 0.05
CA VAL A 10 -5.11 -1.87 -0.52
C VAL A 10 -6.01 -3.09 -0.52
N ASP A 11 -6.87 -3.24 0.49
CA ASP A 11 -7.83 -4.36 0.58
C ASP A 11 -8.82 -4.38 -0.60
N LYS A 12 -9.00 -3.25 -1.28
CA LYS A 12 -9.84 -3.12 -2.49
C LYS A 12 -9.07 -3.18 -3.79
N CYS A 13 -7.74 -3.21 -3.77
CA CYS A 13 -6.95 -3.18 -5.00
C CYS A 13 -6.84 -4.58 -5.62
N THR A 14 -7.39 -4.76 -6.81
CA THR A 14 -7.33 -6.05 -7.55
C THR A 14 -6.16 -6.16 -8.52
N GLY A 15 -5.30 -5.13 -8.58
CA GLY A 15 -4.17 -5.14 -9.52
C GLY A 15 -4.58 -5.09 -10.99
N CYS A 16 -5.70 -4.44 -11.35
CA CYS A 16 -6.17 -4.33 -12.74
C CYS A 16 -5.38 -3.36 -13.62
N TYR A 17 -4.47 -2.55 -13.04
CA TYR A 17 -3.63 -1.55 -13.73
C TYR A 17 -4.37 -0.40 -14.44
N SER A 18 -5.69 -0.24 -14.30
CA SER A 18 -6.42 0.89 -14.90
C SER A 18 -5.83 2.24 -14.53
N CYS A 19 -5.43 2.43 -13.27
CA CYS A 19 -4.80 3.67 -12.79
C CYS A 19 -3.44 3.97 -13.43
N PHE A 20 -2.65 2.92 -13.71
CA PHE A 20 -1.39 3.05 -14.45
C PHE A 20 -1.64 3.41 -15.91
N LEU A 21 -2.58 2.71 -16.57
CA LEU A 21 -2.94 2.95 -17.95
C LEU A 21 -3.52 4.35 -18.16
N ALA A 22 -4.40 4.82 -17.27
CA ALA A 22 -4.96 6.17 -17.35
C ALA A 22 -3.88 7.27 -17.15
N CYS A 23 -2.87 7.02 -16.30
CA CYS A 23 -1.73 7.92 -16.18
C CYS A 23 -0.90 7.95 -17.48
N LYS A 24 -0.73 6.79 -18.14
CA LYS A 24 -0.04 6.70 -19.43
C LYS A 24 -0.83 7.42 -20.51
N ASP A 25 -2.12 7.19 -20.60
CA ASP A 25 -3.02 7.85 -21.55
C ASP A 25 -2.97 9.38 -21.41
N GLU A 26 -3.01 9.88 -20.17
CA GLU A 26 -2.99 11.32 -19.92
C GLU A 26 -1.66 11.98 -20.30
N PHE A 27 -0.52 11.33 -20.05
CA PHE A 27 0.80 11.97 -20.13
C PHE A 27 1.73 11.46 -21.25
N CYS A 28 1.50 10.28 -21.84
CA CYS A 28 2.29 9.81 -22.97
C CYS A 28 1.86 10.51 -24.26
N GLY A 29 2.80 11.22 -24.88
CA GLY A 29 2.53 12.02 -26.09
C GLY A 29 1.89 13.38 -25.81
N ASN A 30 1.55 13.68 -24.55
CA ASN A 30 0.93 14.92 -24.14
C ASN A 30 1.88 15.77 -23.29
N ASN A 31 2.01 17.05 -23.62
CA ASN A 31 2.80 18.01 -22.86
C ASN A 31 1.88 18.99 -22.14
N TYR A 32 2.16 19.26 -20.87
CA TYR A 32 1.42 20.24 -20.06
C TYR A 32 2.41 21.29 -19.54
N PRO A 33 2.61 22.41 -20.27
CA PRO A 33 3.55 23.45 -19.89
C PRO A 33 3.32 23.93 -18.46
N GLY A 34 4.41 23.99 -17.67
CA GLY A 34 4.37 24.34 -16.24
C GLY A 34 4.01 23.19 -15.28
N TYR A 35 3.51 22.05 -15.78
CA TYR A 35 3.07 20.92 -14.96
C TYR A 35 3.87 19.64 -15.17
N ALA A 36 4.10 19.27 -16.43
CA ALA A 36 4.75 18.03 -16.83
C ALA A 36 5.14 18.07 -18.31
N ALA A 37 6.34 17.62 -18.63
CA ALA A 37 6.65 17.17 -19.99
C ALA A 37 6.09 15.75 -20.24
N SER A 38 5.97 15.37 -21.52
CA SER A 38 5.47 14.06 -21.95
C SER A 38 6.20 12.93 -21.26
N GLN A 39 5.42 11.97 -20.76
CA GLN A 39 5.93 10.77 -20.13
C GLN A 39 6.38 9.78 -21.23
N PRO A 40 7.55 9.12 -21.10
CA PRO A 40 7.93 8.04 -21.99
C PRO A 40 6.93 6.89 -21.91
N ALA A 41 6.63 6.26 -23.05
CA ALA A 41 5.74 5.09 -23.10
C ALA A 41 6.24 3.94 -22.21
N LYS A 42 7.56 3.75 -22.09
CA LYS A 42 8.19 2.63 -21.36
C LYS A 42 9.03 3.12 -20.18
N GLY A 43 9.18 2.28 -19.16
CA GLY A 43 10.14 2.45 -18.05
C GLY A 43 9.74 3.42 -16.93
N HIS A 44 8.78 4.31 -17.17
CA HIS A 44 8.26 5.22 -16.14
C HIS A 44 6.93 4.74 -15.59
N TYR A 45 6.79 4.75 -14.27
CA TYR A 45 5.60 4.30 -13.54
C TYR A 45 5.17 5.36 -12.52
N TRP A 46 4.70 6.52 -12.98
CA TRP A 46 4.25 7.59 -12.07
C TRP A 46 3.12 7.13 -11.15
N MET A 47 2.31 6.17 -11.61
CA MET A 47 1.46 5.31 -10.80
C MET A 47 2.00 3.89 -10.89
N LYS A 48 2.86 3.50 -9.94
CA LYS A 48 3.42 2.14 -9.86
C LYS A 48 2.49 1.25 -9.05
N ILE A 49 2.20 0.03 -9.51
CA ILE A 49 1.52 -0.97 -8.69
C ILE A 49 2.59 -1.97 -8.23
N VAL A 50 2.79 -2.10 -6.93
CA VAL A 50 3.72 -3.06 -6.33
C VAL A 50 2.93 -4.29 -5.92
N SER A 51 3.22 -5.44 -6.53
CA SER A 51 2.67 -6.73 -6.14
C SER A 51 3.49 -7.34 -4.99
N VAL A 52 2.80 -7.83 -3.96
CA VAL A 52 3.41 -8.51 -2.81
C VAL A 52 2.78 -9.88 -2.68
N GLU A 53 3.52 -10.91 -3.08
CA GLU A 53 3.16 -12.30 -2.79
C GLU A 53 3.53 -12.63 -1.34
N ARG A 54 2.58 -13.22 -0.62
CA ARG A 54 2.70 -13.57 0.81
C ARG A 54 2.34 -15.03 1.03
N GLY A 55 2.92 -15.61 2.08
CA GLY A 55 2.65 -16.99 2.49
C GLY A 55 3.38 -18.05 1.66
N THR A 56 2.91 -19.29 1.77
CA THR A 56 3.41 -20.45 1.03
C THR A 56 2.28 -21.45 0.83
N THR A 57 2.24 -22.14 -0.32
CA THR A 57 1.22 -23.14 -0.66
C THR A 57 0.93 -24.10 0.51
N PRO A 58 -0.35 -24.37 0.83
CA PRO A 58 -1.57 -23.84 0.18
C PRO A 58 -2.04 -22.48 0.70
N LYS A 59 -1.43 -21.90 1.74
CA LYS A 59 -1.84 -20.62 2.33
C LYS A 59 -1.08 -19.45 1.70
N VAL A 60 -1.58 -18.95 0.58
CA VAL A 60 -0.98 -17.84 -0.19
C VAL A 60 -1.90 -16.63 -0.22
N LYS A 61 -1.32 -15.44 -0.24
CA LYS A 61 -2.01 -14.16 -0.45
C LYS A 61 -1.26 -13.32 -1.47
N LEU A 62 -1.97 -12.43 -2.15
CA LEU A 62 -1.41 -11.50 -3.12
C LEU A 62 -2.05 -10.14 -2.93
N ASP A 63 -1.22 -9.15 -2.62
CA ASP A 63 -1.65 -7.76 -2.42
C ASP A 63 -1.05 -6.87 -3.50
N TYR A 64 -1.78 -5.81 -3.85
CA TYR A 64 -1.35 -4.82 -4.83
C TYR A 64 -1.36 -3.44 -4.18
N ILE A 65 -0.19 -2.80 -4.15
CA ILE A 65 0.00 -1.50 -3.51
C ILE A 65 0.23 -0.45 -4.60
N PRO A 66 -0.78 0.38 -4.95
CA PRO A 66 -0.56 1.56 -5.77
C PRO A 66 0.35 2.57 -5.04
N THR A 67 1.46 2.92 -5.67
CA THR A 67 2.54 3.74 -5.11
C THR A 67 2.84 4.91 -6.05
N PRO A 68 2.01 5.99 -6.01
CA PRO A 68 2.33 7.24 -6.68
C PRO A 68 3.36 8.06 -5.87
N CYS A 69 3.64 9.28 -6.34
CA CYS A 69 4.35 10.26 -5.51
C CYS A 69 3.57 10.53 -4.22
N GLN A 70 4.25 10.46 -3.07
CA GLN A 70 3.65 10.61 -1.75
C GLN A 70 3.27 12.06 -1.37
N GLN A 71 3.63 13.03 -2.23
CA GLN A 71 3.44 14.48 -2.03
C GLN A 71 3.75 14.90 -0.59
N CYS A 72 4.99 14.64 -0.17
CA CYS A 72 5.44 14.81 1.20
C CYS A 72 5.29 16.26 1.66
N GLU A 73 5.04 16.44 2.95
CA GLU A 73 5.00 17.75 3.60
C GLU A 73 6.37 18.41 3.54
N ASN A 74 7.42 17.60 3.83
CA ASN A 74 8.83 17.98 3.81
C ASN A 74 9.58 17.18 2.71
N PRO A 75 9.39 17.51 1.42
CA PRO A 75 9.94 16.72 0.32
C PRO A 75 11.45 16.95 0.16
N THR A 76 12.25 15.90 0.32
CA THR A 76 13.70 15.91 0.11
C THR A 76 14.10 16.29 -1.32
N CYS A 77 13.21 16.08 -2.29
CA CYS A 77 13.45 16.43 -3.69
C CYS A 77 13.43 17.94 -3.98
N ILE A 78 12.93 18.78 -3.05
CA ILE A 78 13.10 20.25 -3.17
C ILE A 78 14.54 20.66 -2.90
N SER A 79 15.18 20.06 -1.90
CA SER A 79 16.58 20.32 -1.56
C SER A 79 17.58 19.48 -2.36
N GLY A 80 17.10 18.49 -3.11
CA GLY A 80 17.93 17.47 -3.75
C GLY A 80 18.45 17.82 -5.15
N GLY A 81 18.10 18.98 -5.69
CA GLY A 81 18.54 19.42 -7.00
C GLY A 81 18.63 20.94 -7.11
N THR A 82 18.57 21.43 -8.33
CA THR A 82 18.68 22.83 -8.72
C THR A 82 17.61 23.65 -7.99
N PRO A 83 17.98 24.77 -7.33
CA PRO A 83 17.02 25.60 -6.61
C PRO A 83 15.82 26.00 -7.48
N GLY A 84 14.62 25.71 -7.00
CA GLY A 84 13.36 26.04 -7.68
C GLY A 84 12.96 25.11 -8.83
N ALA A 85 13.73 24.06 -9.13
CA ALA A 85 13.34 23.02 -10.08
C ALA A 85 12.24 22.10 -9.54
N VAL A 86 12.18 21.93 -8.22
CA VAL A 86 11.08 21.28 -7.53
C VAL A 86 10.51 22.26 -6.52
N TYR A 87 9.18 22.37 -6.45
CA TYR A 87 8.50 23.26 -5.52
C TYR A 87 7.22 22.63 -5.02
N LYS A 88 6.79 23.08 -3.83
CA LYS A 88 5.50 22.71 -3.25
C LYS A 88 4.52 23.85 -3.43
N ARG A 89 3.37 23.56 -4.04
CA ARG A 89 2.25 24.49 -4.14
C ARG A 89 1.58 24.67 -2.78
N PRO A 90 0.87 25.79 -2.53
CA PRO A 90 0.21 25.98 -1.24
C PRO A 90 -0.95 24.99 -1.00
N ASP A 91 -1.38 24.22 -2.01
CA ASP A 91 -2.40 23.17 -1.90
C ASP A 91 -1.81 21.78 -1.58
N GLY A 92 -0.49 21.72 -1.34
CA GLY A 92 0.23 20.51 -0.96
C GLY A 92 0.87 19.76 -2.13
N ILE A 93 0.53 20.07 -3.38
CA ILE A 93 1.06 19.33 -4.54
C ILE A 93 2.54 19.71 -4.76
N VAL A 94 3.42 18.70 -4.80
CA VAL A 94 4.83 18.89 -5.15
C VAL A 94 4.96 18.76 -6.67
N ILE A 95 5.53 19.77 -7.33
CA ILE A 95 5.72 19.81 -8.79
C ILE A 95 7.21 19.81 -9.11
N ILE A 96 7.59 19.11 -10.19
CA ILE A 96 8.88 19.29 -10.85
C ILE A 96 8.62 20.19 -12.05
N ASP A 97 9.27 21.36 -12.09
CA ASP A 97 9.22 22.28 -13.21
C ASP A 97 9.98 21.64 -14.41
N PRO A 98 9.30 21.33 -15.53
CA PRO A 98 9.93 20.61 -16.62
C PRO A 98 11.06 21.36 -17.33
N GLU A 99 11.14 22.68 -17.20
CA GLU A 99 12.20 23.47 -17.82
C GLU A 99 13.39 23.63 -16.88
N LYS A 100 13.14 23.98 -15.61
CA LYS A 100 14.21 24.17 -14.62
C LYS A 100 14.89 22.87 -14.21
N ALA A 101 14.18 21.74 -14.26
CA ALA A 101 14.73 20.43 -13.91
C ALA A 101 15.53 19.77 -15.05
N LYS A 102 15.65 20.41 -16.22
CA LYS A 102 16.42 19.85 -17.33
C LYS A 102 17.89 19.70 -16.96
N GLY A 103 18.47 18.55 -17.27
CA GLY A 103 19.86 18.20 -16.99
C GLY A 103 20.13 17.75 -15.56
N ASP A 104 19.18 17.89 -14.65
CA ASP A 104 19.39 17.63 -13.23
C ASP A 104 18.95 16.21 -12.82
N LYS A 105 19.90 15.28 -12.83
CA LYS A 105 19.67 13.89 -12.40
C LYS A 105 19.59 13.74 -10.89
N ASP A 106 20.06 14.70 -10.10
CA ASP A 106 20.15 14.56 -8.64
C ASP A 106 18.75 14.57 -8.00
N ILE A 107 17.80 15.25 -8.63
CA ILE A 107 16.38 15.22 -8.27
C ILE A 107 15.85 13.77 -8.20
N VAL A 108 16.30 12.85 -9.05
CA VAL A 108 15.86 11.45 -9.06
C VAL A 108 16.31 10.73 -7.80
N SER A 109 17.59 10.86 -7.46
CA SER A 109 18.24 10.20 -6.33
C SER A 109 17.76 10.73 -4.97
N SER A 110 17.23 11.95 -4.95
CA SER A 110 16.77 12.61 -3.72
C SER A 110 15.52 11.99 -3.09
N CYS A 111 14.74 11.20 -3.84
CA CYS A 111 13.46 10.69 -3.37
C CYS A 111 13.61 9.33 -2.66
N PRO A 112 13.36 9.23 -1.33
CA PRO A 112 13.52 7.98 -0.61
C PRO A 112 12.51 6.90 -1.08
N TYR A 113 11.36 7.32 -1.59
CA TYR A 113 10.33 6.43 -2.14
C TYR A 113 10.64 5.91 -3.56
N ARG A 114 11.67 6.45 -4.25
CA ARG A 114 12.05 6.07 -5.61
C ARG A 114 10.91 6.15 -6.65
N VAL A 115 10.10 7.20 -6.52
CA VAL A 115 8.93 7.51 -7.38
C VAL A 115 9.19 8.65 -8.36
N ILE A 116 10.45 9.10 -8.46
CA ILE A 116 10.93 10.05 -9.46
C ILE A 116 11.73 9.26 -10.49
N TYR A 117 11.50 9.53 -11.77
CA TYR A 117 12.09 8.84 -12.90
C TYR A 117 12.87 9.81 -13.77
N TRP A 118 13.98 9.35 -14.35
CA TRP A 118 14.73 10.13 -15.32
C TRP A 118 14.20 9.88 -16.74
N ASN A 119 13.79 10.93 -17.44
CA ASN A 119 13.47 10.85 -18.86
C ASN A 119 14.75 11.03 -19.68
N GLU A 120 15.20 9.96 -20.35
CA GLU A 120 16.45 10.00 -21.11
C GLU A 120 16.36 10.81 -22.41
N GLU A 121 15.17 10.95 -23.01
CA GLU A 121 15.01 11.71 -24.25
C GLU A 121 14.98 13.21 -23.95
N LEU A 122 14.17 13.61 -22.96
CA LEU A 122 13.96 15.00 -22.60
C LEU A 122 14.97 15.53 -21.58
N LYS A 123 15.83 14.64 -21.06
CA LYS A 123 16.83 14.93 -20.02
C LYS A 123 16.22 15.67 -18.83
N VAL A 124 15.11 15.16 -18.30
CA VAL A 124 14.38 15.81 -17.19
C VAL A 124 13.83 14.77 -16.20
N ALA A 125 13.85 15.11 -14.91
CA ALA A 125 13.23 14.31 -13.86
C ALA A 125 11.69 14.43 -13.94
N GLN A 126 10.98 13.32 -13.74
CA GLN A 126 9.54 13.22 -13.90
C GLN A 126 8.91 12.36 -12.81
N LYS A 127 7.71 12.73 -12.35
CA LYS A 127 6.95 12.00 -11.32
C LYS A 127 5.47 12.35 -11.40
N CYS A 128 4.65 11.66 -10.60
CA CYS A 128 3.26 12.04 -10.40
C CYS A 128 3.14 13.47 -9.80
N ASN A 129 2.22 14.25 -10.38
CA ASN A 129 1.86 15.61 -9.96
C ASN A 129 0.37 15.72 -9.58
N PHE A 130 -0.28 14.60 -9.26
CA PHE A 130 -1.74 14.51 -9.01
C PHE A 130 -2.61 15.08 -10.16
N CYS A 131 -2.11 15.05 -11.40
CA CYS A 131 -2.82 15.64 -12.54
C CYS A 131 -3.22 17.10 -12.27
N ALA A 132 -2.33 17.88 -11.63
CA ALA A 132 -2.61 19.26 -11.23
C ALA A 132 -3.18 20.13 -12.36
N HIS A 133 -2.78 19.88 -13.62
CA HIS A 133 -3.30 20.56 -14.80
C HIS A 133 -4.80 20.33 -15.05
N LEU A 134 -5.37 19.22 -14.58
CA LEU A 134 -6.80 18.94 -14.60
C LEU A 134 -7.51 19.59 -13.41
N LEU A 135 -6.93 19.48 -12.22
CA LEU A 135 -7.48 20.08 -11.00
C LEU A 135 -7.64 21.60 -11.17
N ASP A 136 -6.64 22.26 -11.77
CA ASP A 136 -6.68 23.69 -12.06
C ASP A 136 -7.71 24.06 -13.15
N LYS A 137 -8.19 23.09 -13.93
CA LYS A 137 -9.32 23.22 -14.87
C LYS A 137 -10.67 22.88 -14.24
N GLY A 138 -10.73 22.67 -12.92
CA GLY A 138 -11.96 22.38 -12.19
C GLY A 138 -12.35 20.90 -12.15
N TRP A 139 -11.46 19.98 -12.53
CA TRP A 139 -11.68 18.56 -12.30
C TRP A 139 -11.63 18.25 -10.81
N LYS A 140 -12.44 17.28 -10.38
CA LYS A 140 -12.56 16.91 -8.96
C LYS A 140 -11.43 15.98 -8.49
N GLU A 141 -10.86 15.20 -9.41
CA GLU A 141 -9.90 14.15 -9.06
C GLU A 141 -8.94 13.80 -10.22
N PRO A 142 -7.78 13.19 -9.91
CA PRO A 142 -6.85 12.70 -10.92
C PRO A 142 -7.38 11.47 -11.67
N ARG A 143 -6.84 11.24 -12.87
CA ARG A 143 -7.19 10.12 -13.76
C ARG A 143 -7.17 8.74 -13.09
N CYS A 144 -6.21 8.51 -12.19
CA CYS A 144 -6.09 7.24 -11.51
C CYS A 144 -7.27 6.95 -10.58
N VAL A 145 -7.89 7.98 -10.01
CA VAL A 145 -9.07 7.85 -9.15
C VAL A 145 -10.32 7.65 -9.98
N GLU A 146 -10.50 8.49 -10.99
CA GLU A 146 -11.64 8.44 -11.93
C GLU A 146 -11.82 7.04 -12.57
N THR A 147 -10.72 6.38 -12.93
CA THR A 147 -10.75 5.07 -13.60
C THR A 147 -10.86 3.87 -12.64
N CYS A 148 -10.75 4.07 -11.33
CA CYS A 148 -10.63 2.96 -10.38
C CYS A 148 -11.96 2.19 -10.21
N PRO A 149 -12.07 0.94 -10.69
CA PRO A 149 -13.35 0.23 -10.69
C PRO A 149 -13.78 -0.25 -9.30
N THR A 150 -12.84 -0.37 -8.36
CA THR A 150 -13.10 -0.86 -7.00
C THR A 150 -13.23 0.24 -5.96
N GLY A 151 -13.01 1.51 -6.35
CA GLY A 151 -12.95 2.62 -5.41
C GLY A 151 -11.82 2.50 -4.38
N ALA A 152 -10.72 1.85 -4.76
CA ALA A 152 -9.53 1.71 -3.93
C ALA A 152 -8.78 3.04 -3.73
N LEU A 153 -8.88 3.96 -4.68
CA LEU A 153 -8.24 5.27 -4.61
C LEU A 153 -9.29 6.32 -4.26
N VAL A 154 -9.05 7.13 -3.23
CA VAL A 154 -9.92 8.24 -2.84
C VAL A 154 -9.09 9.51 -2.76
N PHE A 155 -9.47 10.54 -3.51
CA PHE A 155 -8.77 11.81 -3.58
C PHE A 155 -9.68 12.96 -3.17
N GLY A 156 -9.09 14.03 -2.63
CA GLY A 156 -9.83 15.26 -2.36
C GLY A 156 -9.10 16.19 -1.42
N ASP A 157 -9.84 17.18 -0.93
CA ASP A 157 -9.37 18.15 0.06
C ASP A 157 -9.44 17.54 1.47
N LEU A 158 -8.29 17.36 2.10
CA LEU A 158 -8.17 16.86 3.47
C LEU A 158 -8.68 17.85 4.53
N ASP A 159 -8.78 19.15 4.19
CA ASP A 159 -9.24 20.19 5.11
C ASP A 159 -10.74 20.46 4.99
N ASP A 160 -11.42 19.95 3.95
CA ASP A 160 -12.88 19.99 3.83
C ASP A 160 -13.51 18.80 4.59
N PRO A 161 -14.17 19.00 5.75
CA PRO A 161 -14.77 17.91 6.52
C PRO A 161 -15.93 17.21 5.80
N LYS A 162 -16.45 17.78 4.70
CA LYS A 162 -17.49 17.15 3.87
C LYS A 162 -16.91 16.25 2.79
N SER A 163 -15.61 16.35 2.49
CA SER A 163 -14.96 15.51 1.49
C SER A 163 -14.90 14.06 1.93
N GLU A 164 -14.99 13.14 0.97
CA GLU A 164 -14.93 11.70 1.25
C GLU A 164 -13.59 11.28 1.85
N ILE A 165 -12.49 11.92 1.41
CA ILE A 165 -11.16 11.66 1.96
C ILE A 165 -11.03 12.10 3.42
N ALA A 166 -11.59 13.26 3.80
CA ALA A 166 -11.53 13.73 5.19
C ALA A 166 -12.39 12.87 6.12
N LYS A 167 -13.54 12.36 5.65
CA LYS A 167 -14.36 11.40 6.40
C LYS A 167 -13.59 10.10 6.63
N LYS A 168 -13.00 9.53 5.57
CA LYS A 168 -12.17 8.32 5.67
C LYS A 168 -10.95 8.50 6.58
N ALA A 169 -10.24 9.63 6.47
CA ALA A 169 -9.10 9.92 7.34
C ALA A 169 -9.50 9.94 8.84
N LYS A 170 -10.72 10.38 9.17
CA LYS A 170 -11.24 10.41 10.54
C LYS A 170 -11.61 9.02 11.09
N GLU A 171 -11.81 8.02 10.25
CA GLU A 171 -12.06 6.64 10.70
C GLU A 171 -10.82 6.05 11.40
N GLY A 172 -9.63 6.61 11.17
CA GLY A 172 -8.42 6.33 11.95
C GLY A 172 -7.70 5.02 11.61
N ASN A 173 -8.09 4.36 10.51
CA ASN A 173 -7.48 3.12 10.02
C ASN A 173 -6.39 3.35 8.96
N THR A 174 -5.98 4.60 8.74
CA THR A 174 -4.97 4.93 7.74
C THR A 174 -3.55 4.83 8.31
N GLU A 175 -2.64 4.30 7.51
CA GLU A 175 -1.20 4.26 7.76
C GLU A 175 -0.40 4.90 6.61
N VAL A 176 0.90 5.09 6.80
CA VAL A 176 1.78 5.68 5.77
C VAL A 176 2.79 4.66 5.29
N LEU A 177 3.18 4.74 4.03
CA LEU A 177 4.25 3.93 3.48
C LEU A 177 5.60 4.43 4.03
N HIS A 178 6.43 3.51 4.51
CA HIS A 178 7.76 3.79 5.10
C HIS A 178 7.73 4.92 6.16
N PRO A 179 7.02 4.74 7.29
CA PRO A 179 6.97 5.74 8.36
C PRO A 179 8.35 6.14 8.90
N GLU A 180 9.35 5.26 8.80
CA GLU A 180 10.74 5.50 9.18
C GLU A 180 11.40 6.66 8.42
N PHE A 181 10.87 7.04 7.25
CA PHE A 181 11.38 8.20 6.51
C PHE A 181 10.95 9.54 7.14
N ALA A 182 9.95 9.55 8.03
CA ALA A 182 9.49 10.74 8.74
C ALA A 182 9.12 11.94 7.83
N MET A 183 8.60 11.67 6.62
CA MET A 183 8.37 12.68 5.58
C MET A 183 7.01 13.41 5.67
N LYS A 184 6.08 12.91 6.51
CA LYS A 184 4.68 13.34 6.61
C LYS A 184 4.00 13.42 5.23
N THR A 185 3.33 12.35 4.80
CA THR A 185 2.84 12.23 3.41
C THR A 185 1.41 12.74 3.25
N SER A 186 1.06 13.22 2.05
CA SER A 186 -0.34 13.51 1.69
C SER A 186 -1.04 12.29 1.07
N VAL A 187 -0.29 11.21 0.86
CA VAL A 187 -0.81 9.88 0.51
C VAL A 187 -0.77 8.99 1.75
N SER A 188 -1.88 8.33 2.05
CA SER A 188 -1.98 7.33 3.12
C SER A 188 -2.68 6.08 2.60
N TYR A 189 -2.58 4.99 3.36
CA TYR A 189 -2.97 3.65 2.95
C TYR A 189 -3.90 3.03 3.98
N ILE A 190 -4.78 2.13 3.54
CA ILE A 190 -5.54 1.21 4.41
C ILE A 190 -5.14 -0.20 4.00
N GLY A 191 -4.90 -1.08 4.98
CA GLY A 191 -4.62 -2.49 4.71
C GLY A 191 -3.24 -2.75 4.11
N LEU A 192 -2.18 -2.03 4.53
CA LEU A 192 -0.84 -2.41 4.07
C LEU A 192 -0.53 -3.84 4.55
N PRO A 193 0.02 -4.69 3.67
CA PRO A 193 0.20 -6.10 3.99
C PRO A 193 1.17 -6.28 5.16
N LYS A 194 0.66 -6.90 6.24
CA LYS A 194 1.44 -7.30 7.42
C LYS A 194 1.65 -8.81 7.43
N LYS A 195 2.33 -9.32 8.46
CA LYS A 195 2.57 -10.75 8.56
C LYS A 195 1.30 -11.48 8.96
N PHE A 196 1.11 -12.68 8.43
CA PHE A 196 0.10 -13.60 8.94
C PHE A 196 0.71 -14.92 9.42
N ILE A 197 -0.02 -15.59 10.32
CA ILE A 197 0.19 -16.99 10.68
C ILE A 197 -1.10 -17.73 10.36
N ALA A 198 -1.01 -18.78 9.56
CA ALA A 198 -2.14 -19.64 9.23
C ALA A 198 -1.76 -21.11 9.40
N GLY A 199 -2.76 -21.98 9.50
CA GLY A 199 -2.57 -23.43 9.54
C GLY A 199 -3.89 -24.15 9.35
N GLU A 200 -3.79 -25.46 9.20
CA GLU A 200 -4.92 -26.37 9.08
C GLU A 200 -4.89 -27.34 10.27
N VAL A 201 -6.05 -27.70 10.80
CA VAL A 201 -6.17 -28.63 11.92
C VAL A 201 -6.97 -29.84 11.49
N VAL A 202 -6.48 -31.02 11.88
CA VAL A 202 -7.15 -32.30 11.63
C VAL A 202 -7.20 -33.12 12.91
N PHE A 203 -8.21 -33.98 13.07
CA PHE A 203 -8.30 -34.90 14.19
C PHE A 203 -7.71 -36.26 13.80
N ALA A 204 -6.79 -36.79 14.62
CA ALA A 204 -6.13 -38.07 14.35
C ALA A 204 -7.08 -39.26 14.21
N ASP A 205 -8.24 -39.21 14.88
CA ASP A 205 -9.27 -40.24 14.90
C ASP A 205 -10.44 -39.98 13.93
N LYS A 206 -10.45 -38.85 13.22
CA LYS A 206 -11.50 -38.47 12.26
C LYS A 206 -10.88 -37.96 10.97
N LYS A 207 -10.35 -38.88 10.16
CA LYS A 207 -9.57 -38.56 8.95
C LYS A 207 -10.40 -37.99 7.79
N ASP A 208 -11.70 -38.22 7.80
CA ASP A 208 -12.61 -37.78 6.73
C ASP A 208 -13.41 -36.51 7.14
N GLU A 209 -13.03 -35.87 8.25
CA GLU A 209 -13.70 -34.67 8.77
C GLU A 209 -12.68 -33.55 8.99
N ALA A 210 -13.01 -32.33 8.55
CA ALA A 210 -12.28 -31.13 8.95
C ALA A 210 -12.44 -30.89 10.45
N ALA A 211 -11.38 -30.43 11.12
CA ALA A 211 -11.45 -30.11 12.55
C ALA A 211 -12.10 -28.73 12.76
N VAL A 212 -13.41 -28.64 12.62
CA VAL A 212 -14.18 -27.40 12.77
C VAL A 212 -14.32 -27.01 14.25
N GLY A 213 -14.19 -25.71 14.56
CA GLY A 213 -14.45 -25.18 15.90
C GLY A 213 -13.35 -25.46 16.93
N VAL A 214 -12.15 -25.85 16.50
CA VAL A 214 -10.96 -25.90 17.35
C VAL A 214 -10.61 -24.47 17.74
N LYS A 215 -10.50 -24.23 19.04
CA LYS A 215 -10.11 -22.92 19.54
C LYS A 215 -8.62 -22.72 19.32
N VAL A 216 -8.27 -21.68 18.57
CA VAL A 216 -6.88 -21.30 18.33
C VAL A 216 -6.63 -19.95 18.98
N THR A 217 -5.58 -19.89 19.81
CA THR A 217 -5.18 -18.68 20.55
C THR A 217 -3.77 -18.29 20.14
N LEU A 218 -3.58 -17.06 19.68
CA LEU A 218 -2.27 -16.48 19.43
C LEU A 218 -1.86 -15.60 20.61
N VAL A 219 -0.63 -15.78 21.11
CA VAL A 219 -0.08 -14.97 22.23
C VAL A 219 1.27 -14.39 21.85
N SER A 220 1.52 -13.13 22.19
CA SER A 220 2.85 -12.51 22.15
C SER A 220 2.97 -11.42 23.22
N GLY A 221 3.69 -11.70 24.31
CA GLY A 221 3.71 -10.83 25.50
C GLY A 221 2.29 -10.69 26.07
N SER A 222 1.78 -9.45 26.16
CA SER A 222 0.41 -9.16 26.60
C SER A 222 -0.64 -9.25 25.47
N MET A 223 -0.22 -9.35 24.21
CA MET A 223 -1.12 -9.47 23.07
C MET A 223 -1.74 -10.87 23.05
N LYS A 224 -3.07 -10.93 22.89
CA LYS A 224 -3.82 -12.18 22.75
C LYS A 224 -4.90 -12.02 21.69
N MET A 225 -4.89 -12.91 20.70
CA MET A 225 -5.96 -13.04 19.70
C MET A 225 -6.55 -14.44 19.78
N ASN A 226 -7.83 -14.58 19.47
CA ASN A 226 -8.49 -15.88 19.41
C ASN A 226 -9.26 -15.99 18.10
N THR A 227 -9.29 -17.19 17.54
CA THR A 227 -10.17 -17.56 16.45
C THR A 227 -10.62 -19.01 16.64
N LEU A 228 -11.55 -19.45 15.81
CA LEU A 228 -11.92 -20.86 15.69
C LEU A 228 -11.50 -21.34 14.31
N THR A 229 -11.14 -22.61 14.21
CA THR A 229 -11.00 -23.22 12.89
C THR A 229 -12.34 -23.22 12.16
N ASP A 230 -12.31 -22.91 10.87
CA ASP A 230 -13.48 -22.81 10.01
C ASP A 230 -13.95 -24.20 9.50
N HIS A 231 -14.83 -24.21 8.51
CA HIS A 231 -15.38 -25.43 7.92
C HIS A 231 -14.37 -26.28 7.14
N TYR A 232 -13.20 -25.73 6.83
CA TYR A 232 -12.08 -26.45 6.23
C TYR A 232 -11.04 -26.87 7.27
N GLY A 233 -11.26 -26.57 8.56
CA GLY A 233 -10.27 -26.81 9.61
C GLY A 233 -9.17 -25.74 9.63
N ASP A 234 -9.34 -24.66 8.88
CA ASP A 234 -8.34 -23.61 8.73
C ASP A 234 -8.48 -22.55 9.81
N PHE A 235 -7.34 -21.98 10.21
CA PHE A 235 -7.30 -20.76 11.01
C PHE A 235 -6.26 -19.78 10.45
N GLU A 236 -6.47 -18.51 10.77
CA GLU A 236 -5.53 -17.44 10.40
C GLU A 236 -5.53 -16.33 11.45
N PHE A 237 -4.34 -15.76 11.67
CA PHE A 237 -4.14 -14.46 12.30
C PHE A 237 -3.35 -13.58 11.34
N ASP A 238 -3.98 -12.51 10.82
CA ASP A 238 -3.34 -11.50 9.98
C ASP A 238 -3.07 -10.22 10.80
N GLY A 239 -2.33 -9.26 10.22
CA GLY A 239 -2.05 -7.98 10.86
C GLY A 239 -0.88 -8.02 11.85
N LEU A 240 -0.04 -9.07 11.80
CA LEU A 240 1.01 -9.32 12.78
C LEU A 240 2.28 -8.52 12.50
N ASP A 241 2.95 -8.10 13.57
CA ASP A 241 4.26 -7.45 13.51
C ASP A 241 5.30 -8.39 12.89
N SER A 242 6.23 -7.81 12.13
CA SER A 242 7.40 -8.51 11.59
C SER A 242 8.46 -8.73 12.67
N ASN A 243 9.26 -9.81 12.54
CA ASN A 243 10.37 -10.13 13.44
C ASN A 243 9.95 -10.28 14.92
N LYS A 244 8.73 -10.77 15.16
CA LYS A 244 8.18 -10.97 16.50
C LYS A 244 7.86 -12.44 16.75
N GLU A 245 8.04 -12.88 17.99
CA GLU A 245 7.72 -14.24 18.41
C GLU A 245 6.27 -14.33 18.88
N TYR A 246 5.59 -15.39 18.45
CA TYR A 246 4.22 -15.70 18.82
C TYR A 246 4.13 -17.17 19.23
N THR A 247 3.18 -17.47 20.11
CA THR A 247 2.79 -18.83 20.47
C THR A 247 1.35 -19.06 20.01
N VAL A 248 1.15 -20.08 19.18
CA VAL A 248 -0.17 -20.57 18.75
C VAL A 248 -0.56 -21.74 19.63
N ARG A 249 -1.67 -21.63 20.33
CA ARG A 249 -2.23 -22.67 21.20
C ARG A 249 -3.54 -23.18 20.65
N LEU A 250 -3.67 -24.49 20.51
CA LEU A 250 -4.86 -25.18 20.00
C LEU A 250 -5.53 -25.97 21.11
N GLU A 251 -6.84 -25.78 21.28
CA GLU A 251 -7.65 -26.39 22.33
C GLU A 251 -8.97 -26.91 21.77
N TYR A 252 -9.29 -28.18 22.03
CA TYR A 252 -10.58 -28.77 21.70
C TYR A 252 -10.93 -29.88 22.70
N SER A 253 -12.22 -29.98 23.06
CA SER A 253 -12.66 -30.91 24.10
C SER A 253 -12.38 -32.36 23.73
N GLY A 254 -11.77 -33.12 24.64
CA GLY A 254 -11.41 -34.52 24.42
C GLY A 254 -10.10 -34.74 23.65
N TYR A 255 -9.36 -33.66 23.33
CA TYR A 255 -8.06 -33.72 22.68
C TYR A 255 -6.99 -33.02 23.52
N ARG A 256 -5.76 -33.51 23.45
CA ARG A 256 -4.60 -32.87 24.08
C ARG A 256 -4.34 -31.51 23.43
N ALA A 257 -4.24 -30.48 24.26
CA ALA A 257 -3.85 -29.14 23.81
C ALA A 257 -2.43 -29.16 23.21
N GLN A 258 -2.21 -28.33 22.20
CA GLN A 258 -0.91 -28.18 21.55
C GLN A 258 -0.48 -26.72 21.55
N GLU A 259 0.82 -26.48 21.62
CA GLU A 259 1.43 -25.15 21.55
C GLU A 259 2.57 -25.17 20.55
N ILE A 260 2.61 -24.16 19.68
CA ILE A 260 3.60 -24.01 18.62
C ILE A 260 4.17 -22.60 18.72
N SER A 261 5.49 -22.48 18.89
CA SER A 261 6.18 -21.18 18.88
C SER A 261 6.70 -20.88 17.48
N VAL A 262 6.48 -19.64 17.03
CA VAL A 262 6.78 -19.21 15.66
C VAL A 262 7.27 -17.77 15.66
N LYS A 263 8.16 -17.44 14.72
CA LYS A 263 8.67 -16.08 14.52
C LYS A 263 8.31 -15.56 13.13
N THR A 264 7.67 -14.39 13.07
CA THR A 264 7.13 -13.79 11.83
C THR A 264 8.19 -12.99 11.06
N LEU A 265 9.30 -13.61 10.67
CA LEU A 265 10.25 -12.98 9.71
C LEU A 265 9.61 -12.84 8.31
N LYS A 266 8.74 -13.78 7.98
CA LYS A 266 7.85 -13.84 6.82
C LYS A 266 6.48 -14.31 7.29
N ASP A 267 5.52 -14.33 6.38
CA ASP A 267 4.25 -15.01 6.62
C ASP A 267 4.50 -16.49 6.87
N VAL A 268 3.77 -17.07 7.81
CA VAL A 268 3.99 -18.45 8.24
C VAL A 268 2.75 -19.30 8.01
N ASN A 269 2.92 -20.33 7.17
CA ASN A 269 2.02 -21.46 7.11
C ASN A 269 2.55 -22.56 8.04
N LEU A 270 1.81 -22.89 9.09
CA LEU A 270 2.16 -23.96 10.03
C LEU A 270 1.90 -25.37 9.47
N GLY A 271 1.25 -25.45 8.30
CA GLY A 271 0.86 -26.71 7.69
C GLY A 271 -0.28 -27.38 8.44
N GLU A 272 -0.39 -28.69 8.26
CA GLU A 272 -1.36 -29.55 8.95
C GLU A 272 -0.92 -29.81 10.39
N ILE A 273 -1.81 -29.56 11.34
CA ILE A 273 -1.62 -29.81 12.77
C ILE A 273 -2.59 -30.90 13.21
N VAL A 274 -2.04 -32.07 13.56
CA VAL A 274 -2.84 -33.26 13.93
C VAL A 274 -3.13 -33.28 15.43
N MET A 275 -4.39 -33.09 15.83
CA MET A 275 -4.84 -33.22 17.21
C MET A 275 -5.07 -34.68 17.62
N LYS A 276 -4.56 -35.06 18.80
CA LYS A 276 -4.64 -36.42 19.39
C LYS A 276 -5.34 -36.36 20.74
N LYS A 277 -6.01 -37.45 21.14
CA LYS A 277 -6.62 -37.61 22.48
C LYS A 277 -5.57 -37.63 23.58
#